data_AF-A0A3L7TG42-F1
#
_entry.id   AF-A0A3L7TG42-F1
#
_cell.length_a   1.000
_cell.length_b   1.000
_cell.length_c   1.000
_cell.angle_alpha   90.00
_cell.angle_beta   90.00
_cell.angle_gamma   90.00
#
_symmetry.space_group_name_H-M   'P 1'
#
loop_
_entity.id
_entity.type
_entity.pdbx_description
1 polymer ?
#
loop_
_entity_poly.entity_id
_entity_poly.type
_entity_poly.pdbx_seq_one_letter_code
_entity_poly.pdbx_strand_id
1 'polypeptide(L)'
;MQYLPIAILSFAFLLQTVPPKTIRAYVEDGVGYADTSFPLCTVLTSQDLEGWLVLLAATPEQASGIQILYEEFATRHNAFFDQHAPQYLQLAAVASTTLQTSGMTSAEFRAALRATDARGAQLRAHAEHLELQCIDSFAPLLSPEQTRDLEVCRGFAIRRRCHGVPSSSHWINFELREVFEVIPPTQFTPAERSACLLFLAEYERVLTELLREWSNARLAAGERIQEILFESAHGGTGLADPRKALIRSGEIGTQIQALHTRAVRECAVLLNSSAAERLSTLSRERLFPELYPDSIATQCTAIFHGMLANEALSQQNRVLAKFMLDEHELNYAATSEQLEDQCAAWDRASQRDDVSAPPQGLPAALAPLLRTRTEISRAALASFAAKFEGSPTSEGD
;
A
#
# COMPACT_ATOMS: atom_id res chain seq x y z
N MET A 1 -42.37 -38.32 -11.73
CA MET A 1 -40.94 -38.49 -11.43
C MET A 1 -40.28 -37.13 -11.57
N GLN A 2 -39.92 -36.53 -10.43
CA GLN A 2 -39.27 -35.22 -10.35
C GLN A 2 -37.75 -35.41 -10.47
N TYR A 3 -37.20 -35.21 -11.66
CA TYR A 3 -35.75 -35.11 -11.86
C TYR A 3 -35.32 -33.65 -11.67
N LEU A 4 -35.36 -33.17 -10.44
CA LEU A 4 -34.73 -31.92 -10.05
C LEU A 4 -34.39 -32.00 -8.56
N PRO A 5 -33.21 -32.56 -8.23
CA PRO A 5 -32.25 -31.74 -7.49
C PRO A 5 -30.76 -32.04 -7.78
N ILE A 6 -30.42 -32.87 -8.79
CA ILE A 6 -29.02 -33.21 -9.06
C ILE A 6 -28.34 -32.16 -9.95
N ALA A 7 -29.02 -31.62 -10.97
CA ALA A 7 -28.42 -30.63 -11.88
C ALA A 7 -28.03 -29.31 -11.18
N ILE A 8 -28.78 -28.89 -10.16
CA ILE A 8 -28.51 -27.65 -9.40
C ILE A 8 -27.37 -27.87 -8.39
N LEU A 9 -27.30 -29.06 -7.76
CA LEU A 9 -26.17 -29.42 -6.89
C LEU A 9 -24.88 -29.67 -7.69
N SER A 10 -24.96 -30.20 -8.91
CA SER A 10 -23.81 -30.33 -9.82
C SER A 10 -23.30 -28.98 -10.32
N PHE A 11 -24.16 -27.99 -10.55
CA PHE A 11 -23.73 -26.63 -10.91
C PHE A 11 -23.12 -25.88 -9.73
N ALA A 12 -23.68 -26.04 -8.52
CA ALA A 12 -23.12 -25.43 -7.30
C ALA A 12 -21.78 -26.07 -6.88
N PHE A 13 -21.52 -27.33 -7.25
CA PHE A 13 -20.24 -28.01 -7.00
C PHE A 13 -19.18 -27.73 -8.09
N LEU A 14 -19.59 -27.23 -9.26
CA LEU A 14 -18.70 -26.81 -10.35
C LEU A 14 -18.24 -25.34 -10.24
N LEU A 15 -18.83 -24.55 -9.33
CA LEU A 15 -18.50 -23.13 -9.11
C LEU A 15 -17.92 -22.87 -7.71
N GLN A 16 -17.31 -23.88 -7.07
CA GLN A 16 -16.34 -23.56 -6.03
C GLN A 16 -15.08 -23.07 -6.73
N THR A 17 -14.94 -21.76 -6.85
CA THR A 17 -13.70 -21.09 -7.25
C THR A 17 -12.59 -21.59 -6.34
N VAL A 18 -11.75 -22.52 -6.82
CA VAL A 18 -10.54 -22.90 -6.10
C VAL A 18 -9.61 -21.70 -6.20
N PRO A 19 -9.31 -20.99 -5.09
CA PRO A 19 -8.48 -19.81 -5.17
C PRO A 19 -7.09 -20.18 -5.71
N PRO A 20 -6.40 -19.25 -6.40
CA PRO A 20 -5.03 -19.46 -6.81
C PRO A 20 -4.14 -19.77 -5.59
N LYS A 21 -3.45 -20.89 -5.63
CA LYS A 21 -2.54 -21.36 -4.60
C LYS A 21 -1.31 -20.46 -4.56
N THR A 22 -0.84 -20.19 -3.36
CA THR A 22 0.46 -19.52 -3.14
C THR A 22 1.45 -20.52 -2.58
N ILE A 23 2.72 -20.13 -2.45
CA ILE A 23 3.73 -21.01 -1.85
C ILE A 23 3.35 -21.49 -0.44
N ARG A 24 2.56 -20.69 0.30
CA ARG A 24 2.06 -21.03 1.63
C ARG A 24 1.21 -22.30 1.66
N ALA A 25 0.56 -22.66 0.56
CA ALA A 25 -0.24 -23.88 0.46
C ALA A 25 0.59 -25.17 0.52
N TYR A 26 1.92 -25.07 0.40
CA TYR A 26 2.83 -26.22 0.34
C TYR A 26 3.86 -26.24 1.48
N VAL A 27 3.88 -25.21 2.33
CA VAL A 27 4.79 -25.11 3.46
C VAL A 27 4.43 -26.18 4.49
N GLU A 28 5.42 -26.94 4.94
CA GLU A 28 5.26 -27.96 5.99
C GLU A 28 5.56 -27.37 7.36
N ASP A 29 4.71 -27.67 8.35
CA ASP A 29 4.92 -27.25 9.73
C ASP A 29 6.22 -27.83 10.30
N GLY A 30 7.01 -26.99 10.98
CA GLY A 30 8.25 -27.41 11.63
C GLY A 30 9.48 -27.49 10.71
N VAL A 31 9.34 -27.24 9.40
CA VAL A 31 10.47 -27.13 8.47
C VAL A 31 10.92 -25.67 8.35
N GLY A 32 12.22 -25.42 8.54
CA GLY A 32 12.81 -24.10 8.30
C GLY A 32 13.16 -23.92 6.83
N TYR A 33 12.64 -22.87 6.20
CA TYR A 33 12.94 -22.53 4.80
C TYR A 33 13.79 -21.26 4.74
N ALA A 34 14.84 -21.27 3.91
CA ALA A 34 15.56 -20.05 3.60
C ALA A 34 14.64 -19.15 2.76
N ASP A 35 14.05 -18.15 3.40
CA ASP A 35 13.05 -17.30 2.77
C ASP A 35 13.72 -16.21 1.93
N THR A 36 13.89 -16.50 0.64
CA THR A 36 14.40 -15.51 -0.33
C THR A 36 13.31 -14.94 -1.23
N SER A 37 12.04 -15.29 -1.03
CA SER A 37 11.01 -14.90 -1.99
C SER A 37 9.61 -14.70 -1.42
N PHE A 38 9.48 -13.64 -0.62
CA PHE A 38 8.21 -12.98 -0.30
C PHE A 38 7.24 -12.83 -1.51
N PRO A 39 7.68 -12.57 -2.76
CA PRO A 39 6.76 -12.41 -3.90
C PRO A 39 5.96 -13.66 -4.29
N LEU A 40 6.39 -14.88 -3.90
CA LEU A 40 5.65 -16.12 -4.19
C LEU A 40 4.44 -16.34 -3.26
N CYS A 41 4.27 -15.48 -2.26
CA CYS A 41 3.11 -15.47 -1.37
C CYS A 41 1.94 -14.64 -1.92
N THR A 42 2.11 -13.94 -3.04
CA THR A 42 1.09 -13.03 -3.58
C THR A 42 0.70 -13.48 -4.98
N VAL A 43 -0.60 -13.52 -5.26
CA VAL A 43 -1.18 -13.90 -6.55
C VAL A 43 -2.46 -13.07 -6.75
N LEU A 44 -2.91 -12.89 -7.98
CA LEU A 44 -4.21 -12.29 -8.27
C LEU A 44 -5.30 -13.01 -7.47
N THR A 45 -5.91 -12.31 -6.51
CA THR A 45 -6.98 -12.87 -5.68
C THR A 45 -8.35 -12.45 -6.19
N SER A 46 -9.40 -13.12 -5.71
CA SER A 46 -10.78 -12.76 -6.03
C SER A 46 -11.11 -11.34 -5.52
N GLN A 47 -10.56 -10.94 -4.38
CA GLN A 47 -10.74 -9.58 -3.85
C GLN A 47 -10.11 -8.53 -4.76
N ASP A 48 -8.95 -8.82 -5.34
CA ASP A 48 -8.34 -7.91 -6.32
C ASP A 48 -9.17 -7.82 -7.59
N LEU A 49 -9.71 -8.96 -8.05
CA LEU A 49 -10.61 -9.00 -9.20
C LEU A 49 -11.86 -8.15 -8.96
N GLU A 50 -12.47 -8.26 -7.79
CA GLU A 50 -13.61 -7.42 -7.39
C GLU A 50 -13.25 -5.92 -7.42
N GLY A 51 -12.11 -5.55 -6.85
CA GLY A 51 -11.60 -4.18 -6.91
C GLY A 51 -11.38 -3.69 -8.35
N TRP A 52 -10.83 -4.55 -9.21
CA TRP A 52 -10.64 -4.26 -10.63
C TRP A 52 -11.95 -4.12 -11.41
N LEU A 53 -12.96 -4.94 -11.11
CA LEU A 53 -14.28 -4.80 -11.73
C LEU A 53 -14.94 -3.47 -11.37
N VAL A 54 -14.78 -3.02 -10.12
CA VAL A 54 -15.20 -1.69 -9.67
C VAL A 54 -14.41 -0.60 -10.39
N LEU A 55 -13.09 -0.75 -10.52
CA LEU A 55 -12.20 0.18 -11.22
C LEU A 55 -12.62 0.35 -12.70
N LEU A 56 -12.87 -0.75 -13.39
CA LEU A 56 -13.28 -0.80 -14.80
C LEU A 56 -14.75 -0.41 -15.01
N ALA A 57 -15.53 -0.21 -13.94
CA ALA A 57 -16.98 -0.01 -13.99
C ALA A 57 -17.68 -1.08 -14.85
N ALA A 58 -17.30 -2.35 -14.64
CA ALA A 58 -17.77 -3.47 -15.44
C ALA A 58 -19.29 -3.70 -15.27
N THR A 59 -20.00 -3.97 -16.36
CA THR A 59 -21.41 -4.41 -16.28
C THR A 59 -21.51 -5.80 -15.66
N PRO A 60 -22.69 -6.23 -15.16
CA PRO A 60 -22.87 -7.59 -14.64
C PRO A 60 -22.49 -8.69 -15.65
N GLU A 61 -22.75 -8.48 -16.94
CA GLU A 61 -22.38 -9.41 -18.01
C GLU A 61 -20.86 -9.46 -18.21
N GLN A 62 -20.19 -8.30 -18.20
CA GLN A 62 -18.73 -8.22 -18.28
C GLN A 62 -18.07 -8.88 -17.06
N ALA A 63 -18.58 -8.60 -15.86
CA ALA A 63 -18.10 -9.18 -14.62
C ALA A 63 -18.21 -10.71 -14.61
N SER A 64 -19.34 -11.25 -15.09
CA SER A 64 -19.52 -12.69 -15.24
C SER A 64 -18.53 -13.32 -16.22
N GLY A 65 -18.30 -12.69 -17.39
CA GLY A 65 -17.31 -13.17 -18.35
C GLY A 65 -15.87 -13.11 -17.83
N ILE A 66 -15.52 -12.04 -17.11
CA ILE A 66 -14.20 -11.87 -16.48
C ILE A 66 -13.98 -12.91 -15.37
N GLN A 67 -15.01 -13.22 -14.59
CA GLN A 67 -14.96 -14.24 -13.54
C GLN A 67 -14.61 -15.62 -14.12
N ILE A 68 -15.20 -16.00 -15.27
CA ILE A 68 -14.88 -17.26 -15.96
C ILE A 68 -13.40 -17.31 -16.39
N LEU A 69 -12.88 -16.21 -16.93
CA LEU A 69 -11.47 -16.12 -17.34
C LEU A 69 -10.52 -16.18 -16.14
N TYR A 70 -10.90 -15.60 -15.00
CA TYR A 70 -10.17 -15.70 -13.76
C TYR A 70 -10.14 -17.14 -13.21
N GLU A 71 -11.25 -17.87 -13.30
CA GLU A 71 -11.32 -19.29 -12.90
C GLU A 71 -10.42 -20.18 -13.76
N GLU A 72 -10.35 -19.91 -15.06
CA GLU A 72 -9.41 -20.59 -15.97
C GLU A 72 -7.95 -20.30 -15.57
N PHE A 73 -7.63 -19.04 -15.27
CA PHE A 73 -6.33 -18.65 -14.74
C PHE A 73 -6.00 -19.41 -13.45
N ALA A 74 -6.91 -19.42 -12.47
CA ALA A 74 -6.69 -20.10 -11.19
C ALA A 74 -6.40 -21.59 -11.40
N THR A 75 -7.11 -22.23 -12.32
CA THR A 75 -6.91 -23.65 -12.67
C THR A 75 -5.50 -23.88 -13.26
N ARG A 76 -5.10 -23.07 -14.23
CA ARG A 76 -3.77 -23.18 -14.88
C ARG A 76 -2.63 -22.86 -13.92
N HIS A 77 -2.78 -21.81 -13.11
CA HIS A 77 -1.83 -21.42 -12.08
C HIS A 77 -1.64 -22.52 -11.04
N ASN A 78 -2.75 -23.09 -10.55
CA ASN A 78 -2.71 -24.15 -9.54
C ASN A 78 -2.01 -25.40 -10.05
N ALA A 79 -2.28 -25.82 -11.28
CA ALA A 79 -1.59 -26.97 -11.89
C ALA A 79 -0.07 -26.76 -11.96
N PHE A 80 0.37 -25.55 -12.33
CA PHE A 80 1.79 -25.22 -12.36
C PHE A 80 2.41 -25.22 -10.94
N PHE A 81 1.76 -24.59 -9.98
CA PHE A 81 2.25 -24.55 -8.59
C PHE A 81 2.31 -25.95 -7.97
N ASP A 82 1.32 -26.80 -8.21
CA ASP A 82 1.31 -28.19 -7.73
C ASP A 82 2.54 -28.98 -8.26
N GLN A 83 2.98 -28.70 -9.48
CA GLN A 83 4.14 -29.34 -10.07
C GLN A 83 5.48 -28.76 -9.60
N HIS A 84 5.56 -27.43 -9.40
CA HIS A 84 6.85 -26.73 -9.29
C HIS A 84 7.17 -26.19 -7.88
N ALA A 85 6.18 -25.90 -7.05
CA ALA A 85 6.37 -25.40 -5.69
C ALA A 85 7.11 -26.39 -4.77
N PRO A 86 6.84 -27.71 -4.78
CA PRO A 86 7.55 -28.66 -3.92
C PRO A 86 9.06 -28.68 -4.17
N GLN A 87 9.48 -28.59 -5.45
CA GLN A 87 10.90 -28.56 -5.81
C GLN A 87 11.59 -27.28 -5.31
N TYR A 88 10.91 -26.13 -5.35
CA TYR A 88 11.42 -24.90 -4.75
C TYR A 88 11.59 -25.04 -3.24
N LEU A 89 10.56 -25.55 -2.55
CA LEU A 89 10.59 -25.70 -1.10
C LEU A 89 11.66 -26.69 -0.64
N GLN A 90 11.91 -27.75 -1.41
CA GLN A 90 13.02 -28.67 -1.15
C GLN A 90 14.38 -27.95 -1.21
N LEU A 91 14.62 -27.12 -2.23
CA LEU A 91 15.86 -26.34 -2.33
C LEU A 91 15.98 -25.32 -1.19
N ALA A 92 14.88 -24.64 -0.84
CA ALA A 92 14.84 -23.69 0.26
C ALA A 92 15.11 -24.35 1.62
N ALA A 93 14.59 -25.57 1.84
CA ALA A 93 14.88 -26.36 3.02
C ALA A 93 16.35 -26.79 3.07
N VAL A 94 16.93 -27.23 1.94
CA VAL A 94 18.36 -27.57 1.84
C VAL A 94 19.25 -26.36 2.14
N ALA A 95 18.92 -25.18 1.62
CA ALA A 95 19.66 -23.95 1.92
C ALA A 95 19.60 -23.59 3.41
N SER A 96 18.43 -23.77 4.04
CA SER A 96 18.24 -23.59 5.49
C SER A 96 19.03 -24.58 6.32
N THR A 97 19.00 -25.88 5.99
CA THR A 97 19.80 -26.91 6.65
C THR A 97 21.30 -26.64 6.49
N THR A 98 21.71 -26.19 5.30
CA THR A 98 23.11 -25.82 5.03
C THR A 98 23.53 -24.69 5.97
N LEU A 99 22.71 -23.63 6.10
CA LEU A 99 22.92 -22.51 7.03
C LEU A 99 23.05 -22.94 8.50
N GLN A 100 22.44 -24.06 8.88
CA GLN A 100 22.49 -24.58 10.26
C GLN A 100 23.63 -25.58 10.48
N THR A 101 24.33 -26.00 9.43
CA THR A 101 25.36 -27.06 9.50
C THR A 101 26.67 -26.52 10.05
N SER A 102 27.21 -27.17 11.09
CA SER A 102 28.51 -26.80 11.67
C SER A 102 29.65 -27.07 10.69
N GLY A 103 30.60 -26.13 10.58
CA GLY A 103 31.77 -26.25 9.71
C GLY A 103 31.52 -25.97 8.23
N MET A 104 30.32 -25.48 7.85
CA MET A 104 30.06 -25.07 6.47
C MET A 104 30.93 -23.89 6.05
N THR A 105 31.19 -23.80 4.76
CA THR A 105 31.79 -22.63 4.12
C THR A 105 30.72 -21.67 3.62
N SER A 106 31.05 -20.37 3.56
CA SER A 106 30.17 -19.38 2.92
C SER A 106 29.90 -19.69 1.45
N ALA A 107 30.81 -20.41 0.77
CA ALA A 107 30.65 -20.82 -0.62
C ALA A 107 29.53 -21.88 -0.79
N GLU A 108 29.47 -22.86 0.11
CA GLU A 108 28.44 -23.91 0.10
C GLU A 108 27.05 -23.31 0.37
N PHE A 109 26.92 -22.44 1.37
CA PHE A 109 25.66 -21.75 1.63
C PHE A 109 25.23 -20.87 0.45
N ARG A 110 26.14 -20.08 -0.14
CA ARG A 110 25.84 -19.24 -1.32
C ARG A 110 25.45 -20.07 -2.54
N ALA A 111 26.01 -21.26 -2.72
CA ALA A 111 25.62 -22.16 -3.79
C ALA A 111 24.19 -22.68 -3.60
N ALA A 112 23.84 -23.13 -2.38
CA ALA A 112 22.49 -23.56 -2.05
C ALA A 112 21.48 -22.42 -2.21
N LEU A 113 21.82 -21.22 -1.74
CA LEU A 113 20.96 -20.04 -1.85
C LEU A 113 20.69 -19.65 -3.31
N ARG A 114 21.72 -19.61 -4.16
CA ARG A 114 21.56 -19.30 -5.59
C ARG A 114 20.69 -20.30 -6.34
N ALA A 115 20.76 -21.59 -5.97
CA ALA A 115 19.88 -22.62 -6.54
C ALA A 115 18.41 -22.36 -6.16
N THR A 116 18.15 -22.04 -4.90
CA THR A 116 16.82 -21.63 -4.42
C THR A 116 16.33 -20.38 -5.14
N ASP A 117 17.17 -19.36 -5.29
CA ASP A 117 16.83 -18.09 -5.94
C ASP A 117 16.51 -18.25 -7.41
N ALA A 118 17.31 -19.03 -8.14
CA ALA A 118 17.06 -19.33 -9.54
C ALA A 118 15.70 -20.02 -9.73
N ARG A 119 15.36 -20.95 -8.84
CA ARG A 119 14.06 -21.63 -8.88
C ARG A 119 12.91 -20.69 -8.49
N GLY A 120 13.10 -19.88 -7.47
CA GLY A 120 12.13 -18.86 -7.06
C GLY A 120 11.87 -17.84 -8.18
N ALA A 121 12.90 -17.43 -8.91
CA ALA A 121 12.78 -16.52 -10.05
C ALA A 121 11.94 -17.13 -11.19
N GLN A 122 12.11 -18.42 -11.48
CA GLN A 122 11.28 -19.13 -12.46
C GLN A 122 9.79 -19.14 -12.05
N LEU A 123 9.50 -19.45 -10.79
CA LEU A 123 8.13 -19.44 -10.26
C LEU A 123 7.52 -18.04 -10.34
N ARG A 124 8.27 -16.99 -9.96
CA ARG A 124 7.80 -15.60 -10.02
C ARG A 124 7.49 -15.16 -11.45
N ALA A 125 8.42 -15.40 -12.38
CA ALA A 125 8.26 -15.02 -13.77
C ALA A 125 7.09 -15.76 -14.44
N HIS A 126 6.88 -17.03 -14.10
CA HIS A 126 5.74 -17.78 -14.62
C HIS A 126 4.41 -17.27 -14.06
N ALA A 127 4.33 -17.02 -12.75
CA ALA A 127 3.13 -16.46 -12.12
C ALA A 127 2.79 -15.08 -12.72
N GLU A 128 3.77 -14.20 -12.87
CA GLU A 128 3.62 -12.90 -13.56
C GLU A 128 3.07 -13.08 -14.97
N HIS A 129 3.65 -14.00 -15.74
CA HIS A 129 3.22 -14.26 -17.11
C HIS A 129 1.77 -14.74 -17.20
N LEU A 130 1.35 -15.67 -16.34
CA LEU A 130 -0.04 -16.17 -16.31
C LEU A 130 -1.03 -15.09 -15.88
N GLU A 131 -0.67 -14.26 -14.89
CA GLU A 131 -1.52 -13.15 -14.45
C GLU A 131 -1.69 -12.12 -15.56
N LEU A 132 -0.61 -11.72 -16.23
CA LEU A 132 -0.68 -10.79 -17.36
C LEU A 132 -1.52 -11.37 -18.51
N GLN A 133 -1.36 -12.66 -18.82
CA GLN A 133 -2.22 -13.35 -19.80
C GLN A 133 -3.70 -13.33 -19.40
N CYS A 134 -4.02 -13.48 -18.12
CA CYS A 134 -5.38 -13.38 -17.61
C CYS A 134 -5.94 -11.96 -17.79
N ILE A 135 -5.16 -10.94 -17.44
CA ILE A 135 -5.58 -9.53 -17.59
C ILE A 135 -5.83 -9.20 -19.06
N ASP A 136 -4.93 -9.61 -19.95
CA ASP A 136 -5.06 -9.36 -21.39
C ASP A 136 -6.25 -10.09 -22.01
N SER A 137 -6.66 -11.24 -21.45
CA SER A 137 -7.83 -11.98 -21.92
C SER A 137 -9.16 -11.28 -21.60
N PHE A 138 -9.16 -10.26 -20.72
CA PHE A 138 -10.36 -9.45 -20.45
C PHE A 138 -10.71 -8.51 -21.61
N ALA A 139 -9.73 -8.07 -22.41
CA ALA A 139 -9.91 -7.05 -23.45
C ALA A 139 -11.09 -7.31 -24.42
N PRO A 140 -11.36 -8.54 -24.89
CA PRO A 140 -12.52 -8.83 -25.76
C PRO A 140 -13.89 -8.57 -25.12
N LEU A 141 -13.97 -8.54 -23.79
CA LEU A 141 -15.20 -8.29 -23.03
C LEU A 141 -15.42 -6.81 -22.73
N LEU A 142 -14.41 -5.97 -22.99
CA LEU A 142 -14.34 -4.59 -22.53
C LEU A 142 -14.53 -3.60 -23.68
N SER A 143 -14.99 -2.39 -23.34
CA SER A 143 -15.00 -1.28 -24.28
C SER A 143 -13.55 -0.82 -24.60
N PRO A 144 -13.33 -0.06 -25.70
CA PRO A 144 -12.01 0.50 -25.99
C PRO A 144 -11.47 1.45 -24.92
N GLU A 145 -12.34 2.05 -24.11
CA GLU A 145 -11.95 2.87 -22.96
C GLU A 145 -11.50 1.97 -21.79
N GLN A 146 -12.33 1.00 -21.39
CA GLN A 146 -12.00 0.04 -20.35
C GLN A 146 -10.74 -0.79 -20.67
N THR A 147 -10.51 -1.10 -21.95
CA THR A 147 -9.31 -1.81 -22.41
C THR A 147 -8.04 -0.99 -22.18
N ARG A 148 -8.12 0.34 -22.29
CA ARG A 148 -6.99 1.22 -21.95
C ARG A 148 -6.77 1.25 -20.44
N ASP A 149 -7.85 1.22 -19.66
CA ASP A 149 -7.79 1.23 -18.20
C ASP A 149 -7.20 -0.07 -17.61
N LEU A 150 -7.15 -1.17 -18.36
CA LEU A 150 -6.45 -2.40 -17.98
C LEU A 150 -4.96 -2.18 -17.67
N GLU A 151 -4.35 -1.12 -18.18
CA GLU A 151 -2.95 -0.81 -17.90
C GLU A 151 -2.68 -0.60 -16.40
N VAL A 152 -3.67 -0.07 -15.66
CA VAL A 152 -3.60 0.03 -14.19
C VAL A 152 -3.51 -1.36 -13.56
N CYS A 153 -4.32 -2.31 -14.04
CA CYS A 153 -4.33 -3.69 -13.56
C CYS A 153 -3.01 -4.42 -13.89
N ARG A 154 -2.45 -4.20 -15.09
CA ARG A 154 -1.14 -4.74 -15.48
C ARG A 154 -0.03 -4.23 -14.57
N GLY A 155 0.01 -2.92 -14.33
CA GLY A 155 0.97 -2.30 -13.42
C GLY A 155 0.94 -2.95 -12.04
N PHE A 156 -0.26 -3.17 -11.49
CA PHE A 156 -0.42 -3.83 -10.20
C PHE A 156 0.09 -5.28 -10.19
N ALA A 157 -0.26 -6.08 -11.21
CA ALA A 157 0.19 -7.47 -11.31
C ALA A 157 1.72 -7.56 -11.33
N ILE A 158 2.39 -6.68 -12.09
CA ILE A 158 3.85 -6.63 -12.15
C ILE A 158 4.44 -6.17 -10.81
N ARG A 159 3.84 -5.17 -10.16
CA ARG A 159 4.33 -4.62 -8.89
C ARG A 159 4.40 -5.67 -7.78
N ARG A 160 3.42 -6.56 -7.67
CA ARG A 160 3.43 -7.66 -6.68
C ARG A 160 4.66 -8.55 -6.76
N ARG A 161 5.32 -8.59 -7.93
CA ARG A 161 6.53 -9.37 -8.19
C ARG A 161 7.82 -8.59 -7.89
N CYS A 162 7.73 -7.28 -7.69
CA CYS A 162 8.86 -6.37 -7.50
C CYS A 162 9.27 -6.20 -6.03
N HIS A 163 8.48 -6.65 -5.05
CA HIS A 163 8.82 -6.63 -3.61
C HIS A 163 9.73 -7.80 -3.21
N GLY A 164 10.99 -7.79 -3.67
CA GLY A 164 11.97 -8.81 -3.29
C GLY A 164 12.49 -8.68 -1.85
N VAL A 165 12.29 -7.53 -1.21
CA VAL A 165 12.75 -7.25 0.15
C VAL A 165 11.59 -6.75 1.00
N PRO A 166 11.22 -7.45 2.10
CA PRO A 166 10.22 -6.96 3.05
C PRO A 166 10.62 -5.59 3.61
N SER A 167 9.65 -4.68 3.70
CA SER A 167 9.86 -3.33 4.22
C SER A 167 8.78 -2.97 5.23
N SER A 168 9.17 -2.30 6.30
CA SER A 168 8.24 -1.64 7.23
C SER A 168 7.98 -0.18 6.85
N SER A 169 8.64 0.33 5.79
CA SER A 169 8.45 1.70 5.33
C SER A 169 7.08 1.82 4.68
N HIS A 170 6.22 2.69 5.22
CA HIS A 170 4.89 2.96 4.65
C HIS A 170 5.01 3.52 3.22
N TRP A 171 6.05 4.31 2.91
CA TRP A 171 6.33 4.79 1.55
C TRP A 171 6.55 3.66 0.54
N ILE A 172 7.30 2.62 0.90
CA ILE A 172 7.54 1.47 0.01
C ILE A 172 6.29 0.62 -0.17
N ASN A 173 5.40 0.61 0.84
CA ASN A 173 4.20 -0.20 0.86
C ASN A 173 2.94 0.58 0.43
N PHE A 174 3.04 1.87 0.10
CA PHE A 174 1.89 2.70 -0.20
C PHE A 174 1.37 2.44 -1.62
N GLU A 175 0.05 2.24 -1.72
CA GLU A 175 -0.65 2.06 -2.99
C GLU A 175 -1.71 3.15 -3.17
N LEU A 176 -1.52 4.04 -4.15
CA LEU A 176 -2.48 5.11 -4.44
C LEU A 176 -3.82 4.54 -4.95
N ARG A 177 -3.78 3.43 -5.69
CA ARG A 177 -4.97 2.73 -6.20
C ARG A 177 -5.99 2.45 -5.09
N GLU A 178 -5.55 1.90 -3.97
CA GLU A 178 -6.45 1.55 -2.85
C GLU A 178 -7.16 2.79 -2.29
N VAL A 179 -6.51 3.96 -2.34
CA VAL A 179 -7.14 5.23 -1.96
C VAL A 179 -8.25 5.60 -2.94
N PHE A 180 -7.97 5.43 -4.23
CA PHE A 180 -8.92 5.71 -5.31
C PHE A 180 -10.12 4.78 -5.32
N GLU A 181 -9.93 3.48 -5.06
CA GLU A 181 -11.01 2.48 -5.02
C GLU A 181 -12.06 2.78 -3.94
N VAL A 182 -11.68 3.50 -2.88
CA VAL A 182 -12.59 3.93 -1.80
C VAL A 182 -13.45 5.14 -2.20
N ILE A 183 -13.07 5.89 -3.23
CA ILE A 183 -13.84 7.06 -3.67
C ILE A 183 -15.01 6.56 -4.55
N PRO A 184 -16.27 6.88 -4.21
CA PRO A 184 -17.42 6.38 -4.96
C PRO A 184 -17.35 6.80 -6.44
N PRO A 185 -17.56 5.87 -7.40
CA PRO A 185 -17.59 6.19 -8.84
C PRO A 185 -18.56 7.31 -9.21
N THR A 186 -19.64 7.48 -8.43
CA THR A 186 -20.65 8.53 -8.60
C THR A 186 -20.13 9.94 -8.36
N GLN A 187 -18.97 10.09 -7.73
CA GLN A 187 -18.30 11.38 -7.53
C GLN A 187 -17.41 11.78 -8.71
N PHE A 188 -17.34 10.97 -9.77
CA PHE A 188 -16.56 11.26 -10.97
C PHE A 188 -17.50 11.38 -12.17
N THR A 189 -17.25 12.36 -13.04
CA THR A 189 -17.72 12.25 -14.42
C THR A 189 -16.93 11.17 -15.16
N PRO A 190 -17.48 10.57 -16.24
CA PRO A 190 -16.73 9.59 -17.04
C PRO A 190 -15.39 10.13 -17.56
N ALA A 191 -15.33 11.41 -17.92
CA ALA A 191 -14.12 12.06 -18.41
C ALA A 191 -13.05 12.25 -17.31
N GLU A 192 -13.45 12.72 -16.12
CA GLU A 192 -12.54 12.84 -14.96
C GLU A 192 -12.01 11.47 -14.55
N ARG A 193 -12.89 10.46 -14.51
CA ARG A 193 -12.49 9.08 -14.19
C ARG A 193 -11.45 8.56 -15.17
N SER A 194 -11.69 8.70 -16.48
CA SER A 194 -10.74 8.26 -17.51
C SER A 194 -9.39 8.99 -17.41
N ALA A 195 -9.41 10.31 -17.15
CA ALA A 195 -8.18 11.09 -16.95
C ALA A 195 -7.39 10.61 -15.71
N CYS A 196 -8.07 10.34 -14.59
CA CYS A 196 -7.44 9.79 -13.40
C CYS A 196 -6.90 8.38 -13.62
N LEU A 197 -7.60 7.51 -14.36
CA LEU A 197 -7.14 6.16 -14.66
C LEU A 197 -5.90 6.13 -15.57
N LEU A 198 -5.85 7.00 -16.59
CA LEU A 198 -4.66 7.17 -17.42
C LEU A 198 -3.47 7.64 -16.59
N PHE A 199 -3.70 8.58 -15.67
CA PHE A 199 -2.67 9.04 -14.77
C PHE A 199 -2.21 7.94 -13.80
N LEU A 200 -3.16 7.19 -13.23
CA LEU A 200 -2.87 6.06 -12.36
C LEU A 200 -2.06 4.98 -13.09
N ALA A 201 -2.34 4.72 -14.36
CA ALA A 201 -1.58 3.76 -15.15
C ALA A 201 -0.11 4.18 -15.28
N GLU A 202 0.14 5.46 -15.57
CA GLU A 202 1.52 5.99 -15.63
C GLU A 202 2.19 5.97 -14.25
N TYR A 203 1.48 6.36 -13.20
CA TYR A 203 1.96 6.25 -11.82
C TYR A 203 2.36 4.81 -11.47
N GLU A 204 1.51 3.82 -11.79
CA GLU A 204 1.75 2.41 -11.53
C GLU A 204 2.99 1.90 -12.27
N ARG A 205 3.15 2.30 -13.53
CA ARG A 205 4.33 1.97 -14.34
C ARG A 205 5.61 2.50 -13.71
N VAL A 206 5.65 3.78 -13.36
CA VAL A 206 6.84 4.44 -12.77
C VAL A 206 7.11 3.88 -11.37
N LEU A 207 6.08 3.68 -10.54
CA LEU A 207 6.23 3.12 -9.20
C LEU A 207 6.79 1.71 -9.25
N THR A 208 6.28 0.87 -10.16
CA THR A 208 6.74 -0.51 -10.32
C THR A 208 8.22 -0.58 -10.67
N GLU A 209 8.68 0.29 -11.57
CA GLU A 209 10.10 0.39 -11.95
C GLU A 209 10.97 0.84 -10.76
N LEU A 210 10.55 1.89 -10.05
CA LEU A 210 11.26 2.37 -8.87
C LEU A 210 11.32 1.33 -7.75
N LEU A 211 10.24 0.60 -7.48
CA LEU A 211 10.22 -0.45 -6.46
C LEU A 211 11.14 -1.62 -6.84
N ARG A 212 11.19 -1.98 -8.11
CA ARG A 212 12.13 -2.99 -8.62
C ARG A 212 13.58 -2.52 -8.45
N GLU A 213 13.89 -1.29 -8.82
CA GLU A 213 15.22 -0.70 -8.60
C GLU A 213 15.58 -0.65 -7.11
N TRP A 214 14.63 -0.23 -6.28
CA TRP A 214 14.81 -0.15 -4.83
C TRP A 214 15.13 -1.53 -4.24
N SER A 215 14.35 -2.55 -4.60
CA SER A 215 14.54 -3.92 -4.15
C SER A 215 15.91 -4.46 -4.58
N ASN A 216 16.30 -4.23 -5.84
CA ASN A 216 17.61 -4.65 -6.34
C ASN A 216 18.76 -3.93 -5.62
N ALA A 217 18.63 -2.61 -5.39
CA ALA A 217 19.60 -1.81 -4.66
C ALA A 217 19.72 -2.28 -3.20
N ARG A 218 18.62 -2.67 -2.55
CA ARG A 218 18.61 -3.23 -1.19
C ARG A 218 19.30 -4.58 -1.11
N LEU A 219 19.07 -5.47 -2.07
CA LEU A 219 19.75 -6.77 -2.13
C LEU A 219 21.26 -6.59 -2.34
N ALA A 220 21.66 -5.77 -3.32
CA ALA A 220 23.07 -5.47 -3.58
C ALA A 220 23.75 -4.81 -2.36
N ALA A 221 23.04 -3.94 -1.64
CA ALA A 221 23.54 -3.36 -0.40
C ALA A 221 23.76 -4.44 0.68
N GLY A 222 22.83 -5.38 0.82
CA GLY A 222 22.95 -6.52 1.73
C GLY A 222 24.18 -7.37 1.44
N GLU A 223 24.40 -7.74 0.17
CA GLU A 223 25.59 -8.47 -0.27
C GLU A 223 26.88 -7.71 0.06
N ARG A 224 26.92 -6.41 -0.25
CA ARG A 224 28.09 -5.57 0.01
C ARG A 224 28.39 -5.43 1.49
N ILE A 225 27.37 -5.28 2.33
CA ILE A 225 27.54 -5.21 3.79
C ILE A 225 28.10 -6.54 4.32
N GLN A 226 27.61 -7.68 3.82
CA GLN A 226 28.15 -8.99 4.20
C GLN A 226 29.63 -9.14 3.81
N GLU A 227 30.03 -8.67 2.63
CA GLU A 227 31.44 -8.65 2.22
C GLU A 227 32.30 -7.81 3.17
N ILE A 228 31.84 -6.59 3.50
CA ILE A 228 32.55 -5.69 4.42
C ILE A 228 32.72 -6.33 5.81
N LEU A 229 31.65 -6.96 6.33
CA LEU A 229 31.69 -7.66 7.62
C LEU A 229 32.65 -8.85 7.58
N PHE A 230 32.67 -9.60 6.47
CA PHE A 230 33.58 -10.72 6.27
C PHE A 230 35.05 -10.24 6.23
N GLU A 231 35.35 -9.22 5.42
CA GLU A 231 36.71 -8.63 5.34
C GLU A 231 37.18 -8.10 6.69
N SER A 232 36.30 -7.41 7.43
CA SER A 232 36.58 -6.91 8.77
C SER A 232 36.92 -8.03 9.76
N ALA A 233 36.21 -9.16 9.69
CA ALA A 233 36.47 -10.30 10.57
C ALA A 233 37.82 -10.99 10.29
N HIS A 234 38.38 -10.82 9.08
CA HIS A 234 39.64 -11.43 8.65
C HIS A 234 40.82 -10.44 8.66
N GLY A 235 40.70 -9.31 9.36
CA GLY A 235 41.79 -8.35 9.53
C GLY A 235 42.05 -7.47 8.30
N GLY A 236 41.05 -7.32 7.42
CA GLY A 236 41.11 -6.37 6.30
C GLY A 236 41.31 -4.93 6.81
N THR A 237 42.20 -4.18 6.16
CA THR A 237 42.63 -2.84 6.60
C THR A 237 41.77 -1.69 6.05
N GLY A 238 40.78 -1.99 5.19
CA GLY A 238 39.88 -1.00 4.59
C GLY A 238 38.45 -1.18 5.09
N LEU A 239 38.10 -0.61 6.24
CA LEU A 239 36.71 -0.56 6.70
C LEU A 239 35.94 0.44 5.82
N ALA A 240 35.40 -0.06 4.70
CA ALA A 240 34.38 0.67 3.96
C ALA A 240 33.16 0.83 4.87
N ASP A 241 32.63 2.05 4.97
CA ASP A 241 31.43 2.31 5.76
C ASP A 241 30.23 1.53 5.17
N PRO A 242 29.64 0.56 5.90
CA PRO A 242 28.53 -0.24 5.40
C PRO A 242 27.30 0.60 5.05
N ARG A 243 27.17 1.82 5.60
CA ARG A 243 26.08 2.73 5.29
C ARG A 243 26.11 3.22 3.84
N LYS A 244 27.32 3.37 3.26
CA LYS A 244 27.47 3.79 1.85
C LYS A 244 26.83 2.81 0.87
N ALA A 245 26.72 1.53 1.24
CA ALA A 245 26.03 0.54 0.42
C ALA A 245 24.52 0.83 0.30
N LEU A 246 23.93 1.54 1.26
CA LEU A 246 22.49 1.81 1.34
C LEU A 246 22.06 3.09 0.62
N ILE A 247 22.99 4.00 0.30
CA ILE A 247 22.70 5.32 -0.28
C ILE A 247 21.77 5.23 -1.49
N ARG A 248 22.06 4.34 -2.45
CA ARG A 248 21.25 4.18 -3.67
C ARG A 248 19.80 3.80 -3.34
N SER A 249 19.59 2.88 -2.41
CA SER A 249 18.24 2.49 -1.99
C SER A 249 17.50 3.63 -1.27
N GLY A 250 18.22 4.47 -0.51
CA GLY A 250 17.68 5.69 0.08
C GLY A 250 17.26 6.72 -0.97
N GLU A 251 18.12 6.99 -1.96
CA GLU A 251 17.81 7.90 -3.07
C GLU A 251 16.57 7.48 -3.86
N ILE A 252 16.42 6.18 -4.12
CA ILE A 252 15.22 5.64 -4.79
C ILE A 252 14.00 5.77 -3.88
N GLY A 253 14.14 5.52 -2.57
CA GLY A 253 13.08 5.76 -1.59
C GLY A 253 12.57 7.21 -1.60
N THR A 254 13.48 8.19 -1.73
CA THR A 254 13.11 9.60 -1.88
C THR A 254 12.36 9.86 -3.20
N GLN A 255 12.74 9.20 -4.29
CA GLN A 255 12.03 9.31 -5.57
C GLN A 255 10.61 8.72 -5.50
N ILE A 256 10.46 7.58 -4.82
CA ILE A 256 9.16 6.95 -4.56
C ILE A 256 8.26 7.89 -3.75
N GLN A 257 8.79 8.47 -2.66
CA GLN A 257 8.08 9.47 -1.87
C GLN A 257 7.61 10.66 -2.74
N ALA A 258 8.51 11.24 -3.53
CA ALA A 258 8.18 12.36 -4.41
C ALA A 258 7.12 11.97 -5.46
N LEU A 259 7.18 10.74 -5.98
CA LEU A 259 6.17 10.20 -6.90
C LEU A 259 4.79 10.16 -6.24
N HIS A 260 4.68 9.62 -5.02
CA HIS A 260 3.41 9.55 -4.29
C HIS A 260 2.82 10.94 -4.05
N THR A 261 3.60 11.87 -3.50
CA THR A 261 3.12 13.23 -3.21
C THR A 261 2.70 13.96 -4.49
N ARG A 262 3.50 13.84 -5.56
CA ARG A 262 3.15 14.42 -6.86
C ARG A 262 1.85 13.83 -7.40
N ALA A 263 1.72 12.50 -7.34
CA ALA A 263 0.57 11.78 -7.86
C ALA A 263 -0.73 12.18 -7.16
N VAL A 264 -0.73 12.23 -5.83
CA VAL A 264 -1.90 12.67 -5.05
C VAL A 264 -2.33 14.09 -5.45
N ARG A 265 -1.36 15.02 -5.57
CA ARG A 265 -1.64 16.41 -5.94
C ARG A 265 -2.20 16.53 -7.36
N GLU A 266 -1.58 15.86 -8.33
CA GLU A 266 -2.00 15.93 -9.73
C GLU A 266 -3.37 15.26 -9.93
N CYS A 267 -3.62 14.14 -9.25
CA CYS A 267 -4.93 13.52 -9.19
C CYS A 267 -5.99 14.44 -8.61
N ALA A 268 -5.71 15.11 -7.48
CA ALA A 268 -6.68 16.01 -6.85
C ALA A 268 -7.09 17.18 -7.76
N VAL A 269 -6.20 17.65 -8.65
CA VAL A 269 -6.51 18.70 -9.65
C VAL A 269 -7.50 18.22 -10.72
N LEU A 270 -7.52 16.92 -11.02
CA LEU A 270 -8.42 16.32 -12.01
C LEU A 270 -9.83 16.09 -11.46
N LEU A 271 -10.04 16.28 -10.16
CA LEU A 271 -11.29 15.94 -9.46
C LEU A 271 -12.05 17.19 -9.04
N ASN A 272 -13.37 17.05 -8.91
CA ASN A 272 -14.19 18.07 -8.24
C ASN A 272 -13.78 18.23 -6.76
N SER A 273 -14.15 19.37 -6.16
CA SER A 273 -13.69 19.76 -4.83
C SER A 273 -13.92 18.70 -3.75
N SER A 274 -15.06 18.00 -3.77
CA SER A 274 -15.38 16.99 -2.75
C SER A 274 -14.56 15.69 -2.92
N ALA A 275 -14.41 15.20 -4.15
CA ALA A 275 -13.58 14.02 -4.43
C ALA A 275 -12.08 14.32 -4.23
N ALA A 276 -11.64 15.52 -4.60
CA ALA A 276 -10.27 15.99 -4.38
C ALA A 276 -9.92 16.08 -2.88
N GLU A 277 -10.83 16.62 -2.07
CA GLU A 277 -10.68 16.69 -0.61
C GLU A 277 -10.60 15.29 0.00
N ARG A 278 -11.50 14.38 -0.40
CA ARG A 278 -11.51 13.00 0.09
C ARG A 278 -10.25 12.22 -0.30
N LEU A 279 -9.79 12.36 -1.55
CA LEU A 279 -8.53 11.77 -2.02
C LEU A 279 -7.35 12.29 -1.19
N SER A 280 -7.30 13.59 -0.96
CA SER A 280 -6.22 14.25 -0.21
C SER A 280 -6.19 13.76 1.23
N THR A 281 -7.33 13.71 1.91
CA THR A 281 -7.44 13.23 3.30
C THR A 281 -7.02 11.77 3.43
N LEU A 282 -7.60 10.87 2.63
CA LEU A 282 -7.27 9.44 2.69
C LEU A 282 -5.81 9.16 2.31
N SER A 283 -5.24 9.93 1.38
CA SER A 283 -3.83 9.81 1.02
C SER A 283 -2.93 10.27 2.16
N ARG A 284 -3.21 11.42 2.80
CA ARG A 284 -2.42 11.93 3.93
C ARG A 284 -2.42 10.99 5.12
N GLU A 285 -3.56 10.39 5.46
CA GLU A 285 -3.66 9.41 6.55
C GLU A 285 -2.72 8.21 6.35
N ARG A 286 -2.52 7.80 5.09
CA ARG A 286 -1.66 6.66 4.74
C ARG A 286 -0.21 7.04 4.50
N LEU A 287 0.05 8.22 3.95
CA LEU A 287 1.41 8.75 3.69
C LEU A 287 2.07 9.29 4.94
N PHE A 288 1.29 9.71 5.94
CA PHE A 288 1.78 10.24 7.20
C PHE A 288 0.99 9.66 8.38
N PRO A 289 1.03 8.34 8.59
CA PRO A 289 0.28 7.69 9.66
C PRO A 289 0.67 8.21 11.04
N GLU A 290 1.88 8.74 11.22
CA GLU A 290 2.33 9.37 12.46
C GLU A 290 1.52 10.62 12.82
N LEU A 291 0.79 11.19 11.84
CA LEU A 291 -0.07 12.35 12.01
C LEU A 291 -1.53 11.96 12.34
N TYR A 292 -1.92 10.68 12.30
CA TYR A 292 -3.32 10.24 12.45
C TYR A 292 -3.43 8.95 13.30
N PRO A 293 -4.39 8.81 14.24
CA PRO A 293 -5.57 9.63 14.45
C PRO A 293 -5.40 10.74 15.50
N ASP A 294 -5.80 11.96 15.16
CA ASP A 294 -6.00 13.04 16.13
C ASP A 294 -7.43 12.97 16.69
N SER A 295 -7.62 12.13 17.71
CA SER A 295 -8.94 11.89 18.29
C SER A 295 -9.61 13.16 18.83
N ILE A 296 -8.82 14.14 19.28
CA ILE A 296 -9.32 15.42 19.80
C ILE A 296 -9.79 16.30 18.63
N ALA A 297 -9.06 16.33 17.51
CA ALA A 297 -9.53 17.01 16.31
C ALA A 297 -10.82 16.38 15.78
N THR A 298 -10.89 15.04 15.69
CA THR A 298 -12.11 14.34 15.28
C THR A 298 -13.31 14.68 16.17
N GLN A 299 -13.10 14.69 17.49
CA GLN A 299 -14.14 15.10 18.44
C GLN A 299 -14.58 16.56 18.24
N CYS A 300 -13.61 17.46 18.03
CA CYS A 300 -13.84 18.88 17.77
C CYS A 300 -14.70 19.08 16.52
N THR A 301 -14.31 18.50 15.39
CA THR A 301 -15.04 18.57 14.13
C THR A 301 -16.45 17.97 14.25
N ALA A 302 -16.59 16.83 14.93
CA ALA A 302 -17.91 16.22 15.17
C ALA A 302 -18.85 17.11 15.98
N ILE A 303 -18.34 17.80 17.01
CA ILE A 303 -19.12 18.72 17.85
C ILE A 303 -19.60 19.93 17.02
N PHE A 304 -18.72 20.56 16.24
CA PHE A 304 -19.09 21.70 15.41
C PHE A 304 -20.10 21.32 14.32
N HIS A 305 -19.91 20.19 13.63
CA HIS A 305 -20.90 19.71 12.66
C HIS A 305 -22.24 19.36 13.30
N GLY A 306 -22.22 18.73 14.48
CA GLY A 306 -23.43 18.47 15.26
C GLY A 306 -24.18 19.77 15.61
N MET A 307 -23.47 20.83 15.95
CA MET A 307 -24.04 22.15 16.18
C MET A 307 -24.63 22.78 14.91
N LEU A 308 -23.91 22.72 13.79
CA LEU A 308 -24.39 23.29 12.53
C LEU A 308 -25.64 22.57 12.01
N ALA A 309 -25.75 21.26 12.26
CA ALA A 309 -26.91 20.45 11.92
C ALA A 309 -28.10 20.61 12.89
N ASN A 310 -27.89 21.20 14.07
CA ASN A 310 -28.95 21.35 15.07
C ASN A 310 -29.85 22.55 14.73
N GLU A 311 -31.04 22.24 14.21
CA GLU A 311 -32.04 23.21 13.77
C GLU A 311 -32.65 24.05 14.91
N ALA A 312 -32.52 23.60 16.17
CA ALA A 312 -33.02 24.33 17.34
C ALA A 312 -32.13 25.50 17.76
N LEU A 313 -30.90 25.61 17.23
CA LEU A 313 -30.00 26.73 17.50
C LEU A 313 -30.42 27.98 16.74
N SER A 314 -30.23 29.15 17.36
CA SER A 314 -30.42 30.43 16.69
C SER A 314 -29.49 30.56 15.47
N GLN A 315 -29.93 31.32 14.46
CA GLN A 315 -29.13 31.57 13.25
C GLN A 315 -27.78 32.22 13.60
N GLN A 316 -27.77 33.14 14.58
CA GLN A 316 -26.54 33.79 15.04
C GLN A 316 -25.54 32.80 15.66
N ASN A 317 -26.03 31.83 16.45
CA ASN A 317 -25.17 30.79 17.02
C ASN A 317 -24.64 29.83 15.96
N ARG A 318 -25.43 29.52 14.93
CA ARG A 318 -24.97 28.72 13.79
C ARG A 318 -23.89 29.45 12.96
N VAL A 319 -24.05 30.75 12.73
CA VAL A 319 -23.01 31.58 12.06
C VAL A 319 -21.72 31.63 12.89
N LEU A 320 -21.83 31.83 14.21
CA LEU A 320 -20.67 31.84 15.11
C LEU A 320 -19.97 30.48 15.14
N ALA A 321 -20.72 29.38 15.23
CA ALA A 321 -20.16 28.03 15.18
C ALA A 321 -19.46 27.74 13.85
N LYS A 322 -20.00 28.22 12.72
CA LYS A 322 -19.35 28.10 11.42
C LYS A 322 -18.03 28.87 11.39
N PHE A 323 -18.02 30.10 11.90
CA PHE A 323 -16.79 30.90 11.99
C PHE A 323 -15.72 30.22 12.86
N MET A 324 -16.10 29.68 14.02
CA MET A 324 -15.18 28.96 14.91
C MET A 324 -14.66 27.66 14.28
N LEU A 325 -15.50 26.93 13.55
CA LEU A 325 -15.09 25.76 12.78
C LEU A 325 -14.08 26.16 11.69
N ASP A 326 -14.34 27.22 10.94
CA ASP A 326 -13.46 27.70 9.87
C ASP A 326 -12.10 28.14 10.41
N GLU A 327 -12.08 28.82 11.56
CA GLU A 327 -10.85 29.21 12.25
C GLU A 327 -10.07 28.01 12.79
N HIS A 328 -10.76 27.01 13.35
CA HIS A 328 -10.15 25.75 13.78
C HIS A 328 -9.54 25.01 12.59
N GLU A 329 -10.29 24.80 11.52
CA GLU A 329 -9.85 24.09 10.31
C GLU A 329 -8.65 24.77 9.68
N LEU A 330 -8.64 26.10 9.57
CA LEU A 330 -7.52 26.87 9.02
C LEU A 330 -6.24 26.68 9.85
N ASN A 331 -6.33 26.86 11.16
CA ASN A 331 -5.17 26.75 12.05
C ASN A 331 -4.65 25.30 12.14
N TYR A 332 -5.58 24.34 12.17
CA TYR A 332 -5.27 22.92 12.19
C TYR A 332 -4.59 22.48 10.88
N ALA A 333 -5.10 22.93 9.74
CA ALA A 333 -4.52 22.66 8.42
C ALA A 333 -3.11 23.24 8.29
N ALA A 334 -2.89 24.50 8.69
CA ALA A 334 -1.57 25.13 8.64
C ALA A 334 -0.53 24.40 9.51
N THR A 335 -0.92 23.93 10.70
CA THR A 335 -0.03 23.14 11.57
C THR A 335 0.22 21.75 10.99
N SER A 336 -0.79 21.16 10.35
CA SER A 336 -0.67 19.85 9.69
C SER A 336 0.26 19.90 8.48
N GLU A 337 0.21 20.97 7.68
CA GLU A 337 1.15 21.18 6.56
C GLU A 337 2.61 21.27 7.06
N GLN A 338 2.86 22.03 8.13
CA GLN A 338 4.19 22.09 8.74
C GLN A 338 4.66 20.73 9.29
N LEU A 339 3.75 19.93 9.84
CA LEU A 339 4.02 18.57 10.30
C LEU A 339 4.36 17.64 9.14
N GLU A 340 3.59 17.67 8.05
CA GLU A 340 3.84 16.91 6.83
C GLU A 340 5.23 17.24 6.26
N ASP A 341 5.59 18.52 6.18
CA ASP A 341 6.90 18.98 5.72
C ASP A 341 8.05 18.46 6.61
N GLN A 342 7.86 18.46 7.94
CA GLN A 342 8.85 17.96 8.89
C GLN A 342 8.96 16.43 8.85
N CYS A 343 7.85 15.71 8.67
CA CYS A 343 7.87 14.27 8.43
C CYS A 343 8.65 13.97 7.14
N ALA A 344 8.34 14.66 6.04
CA ALA A 344 9.04 14.49 4.78
C ALA A 344 10.53 14.88 4.87
N ALA A 345 10.89 15.90 5.64
CA ALA A 345 12.28 16.26 5.92
C ALA A 345 13.00 15.18 6.72
N TRP A 346 12.35 14.62 7.74
CA TRP A 346 12.90 13.52 8.54
C TRP A 346 13.07 12.25 7.71
N ASP A 347 12.10 11.88 6.88
CA ASP A 347 12.20 10.73 5.97
C ASP A 347 13.39 10.89 5.02
N ARG A 348 13.56 12.07 4.43
CA ARG A 348 14.72 12.38 3.60
C ARG A 348 16.04 12.31 4.38
N ALA A 349 16.06 12.75 5.62
CA ALA A 349 17.26 12.71 6.47
C ALA A 349 17.62 11.28 6.92
N SER A 350 16.63 10.47 7.28
CA SER A 350 16.81 9.06 7.66
C SER A 350 17.34 8.20 6.50
N GLN A 351 17.05 8.61 5.26
CA GLN A 351 17.57 8.01 4.04
C GLN A 351 18.96 8.54 3.63
N ARG A 352 19.44 9.65 4.22
CA ARG A 352 20.66 10.40 3.84
C ARG A 352 21.74 10.46 4.93
N ASP A 353 21.84 9.46 5.80
CA ASP A 353 23.02 9.19 6.64
C ASP A 353 23.22 9.91 8.00
N ASP A 354 22.26 10.68 8.55
CA ASP A 354 22.56 11.47 9.78
C ASP A 354 22.03 10.92 11.13
N VAL A 355 21.29 9.81 11.18
CA VAL A 355 20.83 9.25 12.47
C VAL A 355 20.93 7.73 12.52
N SER A 356 21.58 7.25 13.59
CA SER A 356 21.68 5.86 14.01
C SER A 356 20.31 5.17 14.09
N ALA A 357 20.09 4.18 13.21
CA ALA A 357 18.87 3.38 13.08
C ALA A 357 17.61 4.21 12.78
N PRO A 358 16.61 3.70 12.03
CA PRO A 358 15.30 4.33 12.03
C PRO A 358 14.83 4.34 13.50
N PRO A 359 14.65 5.51 14.15
CA PRO A 359 14.17 5.49 15.50
C PRO A 359 12.76 4.89 15.45
N GLN A 360 12.50 3.88 16.27
CA GLN A 360 11.17 3.34 16.51
C GLN A 360 10.27 4.35 17.25
N GLY A 361 10.40 5.64 16.93
CA GLY A 361 9.73 6.74 17.62
C GLY A 361 9.70 8.00 16.76
N LEU A 362 8.64 8.77 16.95
CA LEU A 362 8.46 10.11 16.39
C LEU A 362 9.71 10.97 16.68
N PRO A 363 10.30 11.63 15.67
CA PRO A 363 11.38 12.59 15.87
C PRO A 363 11.05 13.58 16.98
N ALA A 364 12.03 13.91 17.81
CA ALA A 364 11.91 14.97 18.80
C ALA A 364 11.47 16.32 18.17
N ALA A 365 11.79 16.53 16.90
CA ALA A 365 11.37 17.69 16.11
C ALA A 365 9.85 17.74 15.82
N LEU A 366 9.15 16.60 15.79
CA LEU A 366 7.71 16.56 15.54
C LEU A 366 6.89 16.82 16.81
N ALA A 367 7.44 16.53 17.99
CA ALA A 367 6.71 16.62 19.26
C ALA A 367 6.11 18.02 19.56
N PRO A 368 6.82 19.15 19.33
CA PRO A 368 6.25 20.49 19.54
C PRO A 368 5.06 20.78 18.61
N LEU A 369 5.13 20.34 17.35
CA LEU A 369 4.07 20.57 16.38
C LEU A 369 2.86 19.66 16.63
N LEU A 370 3.06 18.40 17.00
CA LEU A 370 1.98 17.50 17.42
C LEU A 370 1.24 18.04 18.66
N ARG A 371 2.01 18.59 19.61
CA ARG A 371 1.45 19.26 20.78
C ARG A 371 0.65 20.50 20.40
N THR A 372 1.20 21.36 19.54
CA THR A 372 0.52 22.56 19.04
C THR A 372 -0.80 22.20 18.34
N ARG A 373 -0.78 21.16 17.48
CA ARG A 373 -1.97 20.67 16.79
C ARG A 373 -3.05 20.18 17.76
N THR A 374 -2.64 19.46 18.81
CA THR A 374 -3.54 19.03 19.89
C THR A 374 -4.11 20.23 20.67
N GLU A 375 -3.28 21.23 20.96
CA GLU A 375 -3.67 22.44 21.68
C GLU A 375 -4.66 23.29 20.89
N ILE A 376 -4.55 23.38 19.56
CA ILE A 376 -5.54 24.03 18.68
C ILE A 376 -6.92 23.39 18.84
N SER A 377 -7.01 22.06 18.75
CA SER A 377 -8.29 21.36 18.91
C SER A 377 -8.85 21.48 20.34
N ARG A 378 -8.00 21.48 21.38
CA ARG A 378 -8.44 21.74 22.77
C ARG A 378 -8.92 23.17 22.97
N ALA A 379 -8.25 24.16 22.38
CA ALA A 379 -8.63 25.56 22.49
C ALA A 379 -9.97 25.82 21.79
N ALA A 380 -10.21 25.20 20.65
CA ALA A 380 -11.49 25.26 19.95
C ALA A 380 -12.62 24.65 20.78
N LEU A 381 -12.41 23.47 21.37
CA LEU A 381 -13.36 22.82 22.28
C LEU A 381 -13.64 23.65 23.55
N ALA A 382 -12.61 24.24 24.15
CA ALA A 382 -12.77 25.10 25.33
C ALA A 382 -13.53 26.39 25.00
N SER A 383 -13.25 26.98 23.83
CA SER A 383 -13.97 28.16 23.33
C SER A 383 -15.43 27.83 23.04
N PHE A 384 -15.70 26.64 22.49
CA PHE A 384 -17.05 26.13 22.29
C PHE A 384 -17.80 26.01 23.62
N ALA A 385 -17.23 25.33 24.62
CA ALA A 385 -17.86 25.15 25.92
C ALA A 385 -18.15 26.51 26.59
N ALA A 386 -17.20 27.45 26.53
CA ALA A 386 -17.37 28.79 27.08
C ALA A 386 -18.50 29.60 26.40
N LYS A 387 -18.76 29.38 25.10
CA LYS A 387 -19.77 30.14 24.33
C LYS A 387 -21.15 29.49 24.32
N PHE A 388 -21.22 28.17 24.39
CA PHE A 388 -22.46 27.42 24.16
C PHE A 388 -22.91 26.57 25.37
N GLU A 389 -22.01 26.25 26.30
CA GLU A 389 -22.35 25.55 27.54
C GLU A 389 -22.31 26.50 28.76
N GLY A 390 -21.64 27.64 28.64
CA GLY A 390 -21.47 28.66 29.67
C GLY A 390 -22.22 29.97 29.42
N SER A 391 -23.56 29.94 29.47
CA SER A 391 -24.31 31.11 29.94
C SER A 391 -25.02 30.70 31.23
N PRO A 392 -24.55 31.14 32.42
CA PRO A 392 -25.39 31.07 33.59
C PRO A 392 -26.62 31.93 33.28
N THR A 393 -27.79 31.31 33.33
CA THR A 393 -29.08 31.99 33.41
C THR A 393 -29.06 32.93 34.61
N SER A 394 -28.62 34.17 34.42
CA SER A 394 -28.94 35.27 35.32
C SER A 394 -30.24 35.87 34.85
N GLU A 395 -31.35 35.32 35.34
CA GLU A 395 -32.60 36.07 35.51
C GLU A 395 -33.46 35.28 36.51
N GLY A 396 -33.44 35.79 37.73
CA GLY A 396 -34.22 35.35 38.87
C GLY A 396 -34.28 36.51 39.85
N ASP A 397 -34.87 37.61 39.39
CA ASP A 397 -35.61 38.54 40.25
C ASP A 397 -36.99 37.93 40.55
#